data_AF-A0A074Z599-F1
#
_entry.id   AF-A0A074Z599-F1
#
_cell.length_a   1.000
_cell.length_b   1.000
_cell.length_c   1.000
_cell.angle_alpha   90.00
_cell.angle_beta   90.00
_cell.angle_gamma   90.00
#
_symmetry.space_group_name_H-M   'P 1'
#
loop_
_entity.id
_entity.type
_entity.pdbx_description
1 polymer ?
#
loop_
_entity_poly.entity_id
_entity_poly.type
_entity_poly.pdbx_seq_one_letter_code
_entity_poly.pdbx_strand_id
1 'polypeptide(L)'
;MCDLLWSDPDDRGGWGISPRGAGYTFGQDISETFNHSNNLTLVSRAHQLVMEGYNWCHDRNVVTIFSAPNYCYRCGNQASLMELDDNLKYNL
;
A
#
# COMPACT_ATOMS: atom_id res chain seq x y z
N MET A 1 11.27 2.14 13.51
CA MET A 1 10.14 1.19 13.64
C MET A 1 8.79 1.85 13.41
N CYS A 2 8.62 3.14 13.76
CA CYS A 2 7.40 3.91 13.48
C CYS A 2 7.00 3.91 11.98
N ASP A 3 7.95 4.22 11.09
CA ASP A 3 7.64 4.50 9.69
C ASP A 3 7.11 3.27 8.93
N LEU A 4 7.56 2.06 9.30
CA LEU A 4 7.07 0.81 8.72
C LEU A 4 5.58 0.57 8.99
N LEU A 5 5.05 1.13 10.09
CA LEU A 5 3.67 0.92 10.53
C LEU A 5 2.74 2.09 10.15
N TRP A 6 3.28 3.26 9.85
CA TRP A 6 2.51 4.51 9.73
C TRP A 6 2.66 5.25 8.40
N SER A 7 3.65 4.90 7.57
CA SER A 7 3.88 5.60 6.30
C SER A 7 2.88 5.19 5.22
N ASP A 8 2.58 6.10 4.30
CA ASP A 8 1.60 5.90 3.22
C ASP A 8 2.18 6.24 1.83
N PRO A 9 1.84 5.50 0.77
CA PRO A 9 2.11 5.91 -0.61
C PRO A 9 1.36 7.22 -0.98
N ASP A 10 1.93 8.00 -1.89
CA ASP A 10 1.43 9.31 -2.29
C ASP A 10 1.80 9.60 -3.75
N ASP A 11 0.94 10.32 -4.47
CA ASP A 11 1.16 10.67 -5.87
C ASP A 11 2.32 11.68 -6.05
N ARG A 12 2.69 12.38 -4.98
CA ARG A 12 3.83 13.30 -4.96
C ARG A 12 5.14 12.52 -4.87
N GLY A 13 6.12 12.92 -5.68
CA GLY A 13 7.47 12.33 -5.65
C GLY A 13 8.24 12.65 -4.36
N GLY A 14 9.18 11.76 -4.02
CA GLY A 14 10.04 11.87 -2.85
C GLY A 14 9.34 11.52 -1.53
N TRP A 15 9.86 12.07 -0.43
CA TRP A 15 9.29 11.90 0.91
C TRP A 15 8.48 13.14 1.31
N GLY A 16 7.35 12.92 2.00
CA GLY A 16 6.53 13.98 2.59
C GLY A 16 6.21 13.72 4.06
N ILE A 17 5.81 14.75 4.79
CA ILE A 17 5.34 14.58 6.17
C ILE A 17 3.95 13.94 6.15
N SER A 18 3.77 12.87 6.92
CA SER A 18 2.48 12.20 7.02
C SER A 18 1.44 13.11 7.66
N PRO A 19 0.24 13.25 7.05
CA PRO A 19 -0.87 13.99 7.66
C PRO A 19 -1.44 13.27 8.89
N ARG A 20 -1.01 12.04 9.19
CA ARG A 20 -1.44 11.26 10.37
C ARG A 20 -0.68 11.62 11.64
N GLY A 21 0.35 12.47 11.55
CA GLY A 21 1.20 12.85 12.69
C GLY A 21 2.28 11.82 13.06
N ALA A 22 2.40 10.74 12.31
CA ALA A 22 3.44 9.72 12.44
C ALA A 22 3.75 9.10 11.07
N GLY A 23 5.01 8.71 10.84
CA GLY A 23 5.49 8.22 9.55
C GLY A 23 5.66 9.31 8.49
N TYR A 24 5.85 8.88 7.25
CA TYR A 24 6.05 9.75 6.08
C TYR A 24 5.08 9.36 4.96
N THR A 25 4.85 10.27 4.03
CA THR A 25 4.38 9.87 2.70
C THR A 25 5.56 9.57 1.80
N PHE A 26 5.39 8.67 0.83
CA PHE A 26 6.45 8.31 -0.10
C PHE A 26 5.91 8.17 -1.53
N GLY A 27 6.64 8.72 -2.48
CA GLY A 27 6.31 8.68 -3.90
C GLY A 27 6.71 7.39 -4.61
N GLN A 28 6.38 7.36 -5.91
CA GLN A 28 6.73 6.26 -6.81
C GLN A 28 8.26 6.06 -6.89
N ASP A 29 9.03 7.13 -7.00
CA ASP A 29 10.50 7.09 -7.06
C ASP A 29 11.13 6.40 -5.83
N ILE A 30 10.55 6.60 -4.66
CA ILE A 30 10.97 5.95 -3.41
C ILE A 30 10.67 4.45 -3.45
N SER A 31 9.49 4.08 -3.95
CA SER A 31 9.06 2.68 -4.04
C SER A 31 9.89 1.90 -5.06
N GLU A 32 10.16 2.49 -6.22
CA GLU A 32 11.04 1.92 -7.25
C GLU A 32 12.46 1.75 -6.73
N THR A 33 13.03 2.78 -6.10
CA THR A 33 14.37 2.71 -5.52
C THR A 33 14.45 1.61 -4.46
N PHE A 34 13.47 1.54 -3.55
CA PHE A 34 13.44 0.51 -2.51
C PHE A 34 13.34 -0.89 -3.09
N ASN A 35 12.42 -1.11 -4.04
CA ASN A 35 12.24 -2.42 -4.68
C ASN A 35 13.49 -2.85 -5.44
N HIS A 36 14.05 -1.97 -6.27
CA HIS A 36 15.24 -2.25 -7.05
C HIS A 36 16.46 -2.54 -6.16
N SER A 37 16.73 -1.70 -5.15
CA SER A 37 17.86 -1.89 -4.24
C SER A 37 17.79 -3.17 -3.42
N ASN A 38 16.59 -3.72 -3.20
CA ASN A 38 16.38 -4.93 -2.41
C ASN A 38 15.97 -6.15 -3.25
N ASN A 39 16.01 -6.04 -4.60
CA ASN A 39 15.58 -7.10 -5.52
C ASN A 39 14.16 -7.62 -5.22
N LEU A 40 13.23 -6.70 -4.98
CA LEU A 40 11.82 -6.98 -4.72
C LEU A 40 10.98 -6.67 -5.97
N THR A 41 9.88 -7.41 -6.14
CA THR A 41 8.93 -7.19 -7.23
C THR A 41 7.76 -6.29 -6.84
N LEU A 42 7.46 -6.20 -5.53
CA LEU A 42 6.25 -5.56 -5.03
C LEU A 42 6.36 -5.26 -3.53
N VAL A 43 5.85 -4.10 -3.12
CA VAL A 43 5.45 -3.83 -1.73
C VAL A 43 3.96 -4.11 -1.57
N SER A 44 3.61 -5.14 -0.81
CA SER A 44 2.23 -5.38 -0.37
C SER A 44 2.02 -4.82 1.03
N ARG A 45 0.98 -3.98 1.21
CA ARG A 45 0.73 -3.26 2.46
C ARG A 45 -0.77 -3.03 2.72
N ALA A 46 -1.12 -2.55 3.91
CA ALA A 46 -2.50 -2.31 4.34
C ALA A 46 -2.73 -0.84 4.80
N HIS A 47 -3.17 -0.60 6.04
CA HIS A 47 -3.29 0.69 6.74
C HIS A 47 -4.26 1.74 6.15
N GLN A 48 -4.25 2.00 4.84
CA GLN A 48 -5.17 2.93 4.16
C GLN A 48 -6.48 2.21 3.78
N LEU A 49 -7.60 2.84 4.11
CA LEU A 49 -8.90 2.42 3.59
C LEU A 49 -8.96 2.72 2.09
N VAL A 50 -9.34 1.71 1.31
CA VAL A 50 -9.56 1.80 -0.13
C VAL A 50 -10.94 1.26 -0.46
N MET A 51 -11.67 1.93 -1.35
CA MET A 51 -13.11 1.66 -1.56
C MET A 51 -13.39 0.28 -2.15
N GLU A 52 -12.52 -0.21 -3.04
CA GLU A 52 -12.66 -1.51 -3.70
C GLU A 52 -11.98 -2.65 -2.91
N GLY A 53 -11.53 -2.40 -1.68
CA GLY A 53 -10.81 -3.39 -0.87
C GLY A 53 -9.33 -3.59 -1.28
N TYR A 54 -8.93 -3.19 -2.47
CA TYR A 54 -7.53 -3.06 -2.87
C TYR A 54 -7.30 -1.83 -3.76
N ASN A 55 -6.05 -1.38 -3.87
CA ASN A 55 -5.63 -0.34 -4.80
C ASN A 55 -4.17 -0.53 -5.22
N TRP A 56 -3.91 -0.42 -6.53
CA TRP A 56 -2.55 -0.39 -7.08
C TRP A 56 -2.09 1.06 -7.22
N CYS A 57 -0.84 1.34 -6.82
CA CYS A 57 -0.21 2.63 -7.06
C CYS A 57 1.27 2.47 -7.45
N HIS A 58 1.90 3.59 -7.82
CA HIS A 58 3.32 3.66 -8.18
C HIS A 58 3.71 2.69 -9.30
N ASP A 59 2.94 2.71 -10.40
CA ASP A 59 3.09 1.77 -11.52
C ASP A 59 3.18 0.29 -11.09
N ARG A 60 2.26 -0.09 -10.19
CA ARG A 60 2.16 -1.43 -9.58
C ARG A 60 3.35 -1.85 -8.69
N ASN A 61 4.26 -0.94 -8.34
CA ASN A 61 5.29 -1.23 -7.34
C ASN A 61 4.74 -1.38 -5.92
N VAL A 62 3.52 -0.88 -5.66
CA VAL A 62 2.85 -0.93 -4.37
C VAL A 62 1.39 -1.33 -4.54
N VAL A 63 0.93 -2.26 -3.70
CA VAL A 63 -0.49 -2.60 -3.55
C VAL A 63 -0.94 -2.35 -2.11
N THR A 64 -2.06 -1.66 -1.96
CA THR A 64 -2.77 -1.53 -0.68
C THR A 64 -3.92 -2.53 -0.67
N ILE A 65 -4.00 -3.37 0.36
CA ILE A 65 -5.08 -4.34 0.59
C ILE A 65 -5.77 -4.01 1.91
N PHE A 66 -7.10 -3.99 1.90
CA PHE A 66 -7.93 -3.69 3.05
C PHE A 66 -9.03 -4.75 3.19
N SER A 67 -9.02 -5.48 4.30
CA SER A 67 -9.87 -6.68 4.48
C SER A 67 -11.04 -6.48 5.46
N ALA A 68 -11.35 -5.23 5.85
CA ALA A 68 -12.49 -4.91 6.71
C ALA A 68 -13.61 -4.22 5.90
N PRO A 69 -14.66 -4.94 5.46
CA PRO A 69 -15.71 -4.35 4.64
C PRO A 69 -16.59 -3.42 5.47
N ASN A 70 -17.18 -2.41 4.82
CA ASN A 70 -17.98 -1.36 5.44
C ASN A 70 -17.34 -0.85 6.76
N TYR A 71 -16.10 -0.38 6.66
CA TYR A 71 -15.29 -0.03 7.81
C TYR A 71 -16.03 0.91 8.76
N CYS A 72 -15.98 0.58 10.04
CA CYS A 72 -16.69 1.27 11.12
C CYS A 72 -18.21 1.45 10.88
N TYR A 73 -18.83 0.58 10.08
CA TYR A 73 -20.25 0.64 9.68
C TYR A 73 -20.64 1.92 8.94
N ARG A 74 -19.67 2.61 8.31
CA ARG A 74 -19.88 3.95 7.74
C ARG A 74 -19.25 4.13 6.37
N CYS A 75 -18.12 3.50 6.10
CA CYS A 75 -17.35 3.81 4.91
C CYS A 75 -17.88 3.13 3.65
N GLY A 76 -18.64 2.04 3.77
CA GLY A 76 -19.22 1.35 2.61
C GLY A 76 -18.21 0.71 1.65
N ASN A 77 -16.93 0.62 2.03
CA ASN A 77 -15.89 -0.02 1.22
C ASN A 77 -16.09 -1.54 1.13
N GLN A 78 -15.64 -2.12 0.02
CA GLN A 78 -15.43 -3.55 -0.12
C GLN A 78 -14.19 -3.99 0.67
N ALA A 79 -13.99 -5.30 0.74
CA ALA A 79 -12.80 -5.91 1.32
C ALA A 79 -12.17 -6.88 0.32
N SER A 80 -10.86 -6.99 0.35
CA SER A 80 -10.11 -7.89 -0.53
C SER A 80 -9.05 -8.68 0.24
N LEU A 81 -8.58 -9.73 -0.40
CA LEU A 81 -7.40 -10.52 -0.04
C LEU A 81 -6.54 -10.67 -1.29
N MET A 82 -5.25 -10.96 -1.13
CA MET A 82 -4.35 -11.26 -2.24
C MET A 82 -3.81 -12.67 -2.06
N GLU A 83 -4.19 -13.56 -2.98
CA GLU A 83 -3.62 -14.92 -3.02
C GLU A 83 -2.30 -14.87 -3.78
N LEU A 84 -1.31 -15.60 -3.27
CA LEU A 84 -0.02 -15.82 -3.93
C LEU A 84 0.15 -17.32 -4.11
N ASP A 85 0.28 -17.78 -5.35
CA ASP A 85 0.55 -19.18 -5.65
C ASP A 85 2.03 -19.54 -5.44
N ASP A 86 2.36 -20.83 -5.60
CA ASP A 86 3.73 -21.34 -5.45
C ASP A 86 4.74 -20.71 -6.44
N ASN A 87 4.25 -20.06 -7.50
CA ASN A 87 5.05 -19.35 -8.51
C ASN A 87 5.00 -17.82 -8.33
N LEU A 88 4.52 -17.33 -7.18
CA LEU A 88 4.36 -15.91 -6.86
C LEU A 88 3.44 -15.15 -7.83
N LYS A 89 2.55 -15.85 -8.55
CA LYS A 89 1.47 -15.18 -9.27
C LYS A 89 0.43 -14.73 -8.26
N TYR A 90 0.01 -13.48 -8.41
CA TYR A 90 -1.01 -12.90 -7.56
C TYR A 90 -2.39 -12.91 -8.20
N ASN A 91 -3.40 -13.17 -7.36
CA ASN A 91 -4.81 -13.01 -7.68
C ASN A 91 -5.46 -12.13 -6.59
N LEU A 92 -6.26 -11.15 -7.01
CA LEU A 92 -6.92 -10.15 -6.15
C LEU A 92 -8.44 -10.22 -6.30
#